data_AF-G6C6T6-F1
#
_entry.id   AF-G6C6T6-F1
#
_cell.length_a   1.000
_cell.length_b   1.000
_cell.length_c   1.000
_cell.angle_alpha   90.00
_cell.angle_beta   90.00
_cell.angle_gamma   90.00
#
_symmetry.space_group_name_H-M   'P 1'
#
loop_
_entity.id
_entity.type
_entity.pdbx_description
1 polymer ?
#
loop_
_entity_poly.entity_id
_entity_poly.type
_entity_poly.pdbx_seq_one_letter_code
_entity_poly.pdbx_strand_id
1 'polypeptide(L)'
;MFEKIKKFFLYFSVIFFIAGVTSFTAYNWATMSRVEKLAVPSAIIIAGLGAYLFLKKDIYKNLVLFFSSFTIGTLFAVYGQVYQTGADTWILFRNWAIFLIIPIIATGYYSLVVLFSIVVALGINFYLELYLSGAIIPFLSCLTFGIVLMAYPFIQKRFNFKFNNVFYNTMIGIFYISFIVSGFAAINSYDNILLAIILYLIFVAGVYFIAYKQMQKITVKILSITALGCFGVAVIMKMISEIFYVDATMFILLSLLVIIGTIAAVIKSSNKIENENIKKITNIVVGFLKVFAFFLLMIFVFSLLSLIGLGEEALIVVAILLVTFSCFAAKMLGLKNDKVEIVAFTAGLLCLGGYLGFQLEMTALPVVFIITVIFNLFWFFMPTRALDLLLLPMNYCLLGIFIEEKSPFINYYYSIITIALIVEAYFYFLYDKKEFLSDKLKRILIGNEAALILLPLSWLSTGIGIFIDDFELMFKYVQYYRIVDIVLTVLIGAFVIFKTIKNQKLQVALCIFWLGLNYFAYSQILSLIIVMLIMLIYASKNSKWGMLISTLAACYVVFYYYFTTYKSLLDKSIALSISGGLLLVAYLVLKYGFKGVETNE
;
A
#
# COMPACT_ATOMS: atom_id res chain seq x y z
N MET A 1 -11.12 19.62 -6.33
CA MET A 1 -9.66 19.39 -6.18
C MET A 1 -9.12 20.03 -4.90
N PHE A 2 -9.26 21.35 -4.74
CA PHE A 2 -8.70 22.14 -3.63
C PHE A 2 -9.01 21.61 -2.22
N GLU A 3 -10.27 21.27 -1.95
CA GLU A 3 -10.68 20.68 -0.66
C GLU A 3 -10.00 19.33 -0.33
N LYS A 4 -9.71 18.51 -1.36
CA LYS A 4 -9.02 17.23 -1.16
C LYS A 4 -7.57 17.47 -0.72
N ILE A 5 -6.88 18.42 -1.36
CA ILE A 5 -5.49 18.79 -1.02
C ILE A 5 -5.42 19.37 0.39
N LYS A 6 -6.35 20.26 0.76
CA LYS A 6 -6.42 20.80 2.13
C LYS A 6 -6.58 19.71 3.19
N LYS A 7 -7.54 18.80 3.02
CA LYS A 7 -7.75 17.69 3.95
C LYS A 7 -6.55 16.76 4.01
N PHE A 8 -5.92 16.52 2.87
CA PHE A 8 -4.71 15.71 2.76
C PHE A 8 -3.55 16.29 3.59
N PHE A 9 -3.19 17.56 3.37
CA PHE A 9 -2.13 18.23 4.13
C PHE A 9 -2.42 18.20 5.64
N LEU A 10 -3.67 18.44 6.02
CA LEU A 10 -4.07 18.39 7.42
C LEU A 10 -3.88 16.99 8.02
N TYR A 11 -4.38 15.92 7.38
CA TYR A 11 -4.28 14.57 7.95
C TYR A 11 -2.84 14.06 8.01
N PHE A 12 -2.05 14.25 6.94
CA PHE A 12 -0.65 13.82 6.94
C PHE A 12 0.22 14.65 7.89
N SER A 13 -0.11 15.93 8.12
CA SER A 13 0.58 16.71 9.14
C SER A 13 0.46 16.06 10.53
N VAL A 14 -0.75 15.64 10.90
CA VAL A 14 -1.02 14.98 12.19
C VAL A 14 -0.28 13.65 12.27
N ILE A 15 -0.32 12.84 11.20
CA ILE A 15 0.38 11.54 11.17
C ILE A 15 1.90 11.72 11.33
N PHE A 16 2.50 12.67 10.61
CA PHE A 16 3.95 12.91 10.73
C PHE A 16 4.35 13.52 12.06
N PHE A 17 3.50 14.37 12.66
CA PHE A 17 3.73 14.83 14.02
C PHE A 17 3.67 13.69 15.03
N ILE A 18 2.71 12.76 14.90
CA ILE A 18 2.65 11.58 15.76
C ILE A 18 3.93 10.77 15.64
N ALA A 19 4.34 10.43 14.41
CA ALA A 19 5.54 9.65 14.15
C ALA A 19 6.80 10.37 14.66
N GLY A 20 6.93 11.66 14.35
CA GLY A 20 8.04 12.51 14.77
C GLY A 20 8.15 12.63 16.29
N VAL A 21 7.08 13.03 16.98
CA VAL A 21 7.09 13.18 18.45
C VAL A 21 7.37 11.86 19.15
N THR A 22 6.71 10.77 18.76
CA THR A 22 6.92 9.47 19.40
C THR A 22 8.36 8.98 19.26
N SER A 23 8.96 9.18 18.09
CA SER A 23 10.34 8.78 17.79
C SER A 23 11.39 9.68 18.43
N PHE A 24 11.12 10.99 18.46
CA PHE A 24 11.97 11.96 19.15
C PHE A 24 12.06 11.61 20.63
N THR A 25 10.90 11.31 21.21
CA THR A 25 10.80 10.87 22.60
C THR A 25 11.64 9.60 22.75
N ALA A 26 11.36 8.55 21.96
CA ALA A 26 12.11 7.28 21.98
C ALA A 26 13.65 7.42 21.91
N TYR A 27 14.17 8.31 21.05
CA TYR A 27 15.61 8.51 20.93
C TYR A 27 16.23 9.16 22.18
N ASN A 28 15.60 10.23 22.68
CA ASN A 28 16.18 11.03 23.77
C ASN A 28 16.01 10.40 25.15
N TRP A 29 15.39 9.21 25.25
CA TRP A 29 15.18 8.55 26.52
C TRP A 29 16.47 8.23 27.27
N ALA A 30 17.57 7.87 26.61
CA ALA A 30 18.79 7.56 27.35
C ALA A 30 19.32 8.76 28.16
N THR A 31 19.13 9.98 27.64
CA THR A 31 19.67 11.22 28.20
C THR A 31 18.68 11.99 29.09
N MET A 32 17.36 11.74 28.95
CA MET A 32 16.34 12.38 29.76
C MET A 32 16.29 11.84 31.19
N SER A 33 16.14 12.75 32.16
CA SER A 33 15.80 12.41 33.54
C SER A 33 14.44 11.69 33.62
N ARG A 34 14.18 11.00 34.74
CA ARG A 34 12.90 10.30 34.98
C ARG A 34 11.70 11.24 34.89
N VAL A 35 11.87 12.49 35.31
CA VAL A 35 10.81 13.51 35.29
C VAL A 35 10.53 13.96 33.86
N GLU A 36 11.57 14.29 33.07
CA GLU A 36 11.41 14.74 31.68
C GLU A 36 10.73 13.68 30.81
N LYS A 37 11.13 12.42 31.00
CA LYS A 37 10.55 11.24 30.36
C LYS A 37 9.02 11.19 30.48
N LEU A 38 8.49 11.47 31.67
CA LEU A 38 7.05 11.44 31.91
C LEU A 38 6.38 12.78 31.58
N ALA A 39 7.07 13.90 31.85
CA ALA A 39 6.55 15.24 31.69
C ALA A 39 6.30 15.58 30.21
N VAL A 40 7.18 15.17 29.29
CA VAL A 40 7.06 15.53 27.87
C VAL A 40 5.79 14.94 27.24
N PRO A 41 5.54 13.61 27.25
CA PRO A 41 4.28 13.07 26.73
C PRO A 41 3.06 13.59 27.48
N SER A 42 3.15 13.75 28.81
CA SER A 42 2.03 14.24 29.64
C SER A 42 1.64 15.68 29.28
N ALA A 43 2.62 16.57 29.12
CA ALA A 43 2.38 17.96 28.72
C ALA A 43 1.75 18.04 27.33
N ILE A 44 2.18 17.19 26.40
CA ILE A 44 1.61 17.11 25.05
C ILE A 44 0.14 16.65 25.09
N ILE A 45 -0.17 15.63 25.91
CA ILE A 45 -1.55 15.16 26.11
C ILE A 45 -2.41 16.29 26.71
N ILE A 46 -1.94 16.96 27.75
CA ILE A 46 -2.66 18.07 28.40
C ILE A 46 -2.87 19.23 27.43
N ALA A 47 -1.84 19.61 26.67
CA ALA A 47 -1.94 20.67 25.67
C ALA A 47 -2.96 20.32 24.57
N GLY A 48 -2.97 19.06 24.12
CA GLY A 48 -3.94 18.57 23.14
C GLY A 48 -5.38 18.56 23.69
N LEU A 49 -5.58 18.08 24.92
CA LEU A 49 -6.89 18.14 25.59
C LEU A 49 -7.35 19.59 25.83
N GLY A 50 -6.44 20.48 26.21
CA GLY A 50 -6.71 21.92 26.32
C GLY A 50 -7.14 22.50 24.98
N ALA A 51 -6.38 22.25 23.91
CA ALA A 51 -6.71 22.68 22.56
C ALA A 51 -8.07 22.12 22.09
N TYR A 52 -8.42 20.88 22.44
CA TYR A 52 -9.75 20.32 22.16
C TYR A 52 -10.89 21.18 22.74
N LEU A 53 -10.73 21.76 23.93
CA LEU A 53 -11.75 22.63 24.53
C LEU A 53 -11.91 23.97 23.80
N PHE A 54 -10.81 24.54 23.29
CA PHE A 54 -10.81 25.84 22.60
C PHE A 54 -11.15 25.76 21.11
N LEU A 55 -10.95 24.61 20.47
CA LEU A 55 -11.19 24.43 19.04
C LEU A 55 -12.69 24.39 18.73
N LYS A 56 -13.16 25.27 17.83
CA LYS A 56 -14.58 25.37 17.48
C LYS A 56 -15.06 24.36 16.42
N LYS A 57 -14.19 23.92 15.51
CA LYS A 57 -14.57 22.98 14.43
C LYS A 57 -14.29 21.53 14.82
N ASP A 58 -15.26 20.67 14.58
CA ASP A 58 -15.20 19.23 14.92
C ASP A 58 -14.00 18.51 14.30
N ILE A 59 -13.62 18.87 13.06
CA ILE A 59 -12.46 18.24 12.40
C ILE A 59 -11.18 18.47 13.21
N TYR A 60 -10.95 19.68 13.72
CA TYR A 60 -9.73 19.96 14.50
C TYR A 60 -9.80 19.34 15.89
N LYS A 61 -10.97 19.42 16.54
CA LYS A 61 -11.22 18.74 17.82
C LYS A 61 -10.89 17.26 17.73
N ASN A 62 -11.45 16.58 16.73
CA ASN A 62 -11.26 15.16 16.50
C ASN A 62 -9.80 14.80 16.20
N LEU A 63 -9.09 15.61 15.40
CA LEU A 63 -7.69 15.36 15.06
C LEU A 63 -6.76 15.57 16.26
N VAL A 64 -6.95 16.63 17.04
CA VAL A 64 -6.14 16.88 18.23
C VAL A 64 -6.43 15.83 19.30
N LEU A 65 -7.69 15.39 19.42
CA LEU A 65 -8.05 14.29 20.31
C LEU A 65 -7.41 12.97 19.86
N PHE A 66 -7.41 12.68 18.56
CA PHE A 66 -6.71 11.51 18.00
C PHE A 66 -5.22 11.56 18.29
N PHE A 67 -4.59 12.71 18.03
CA PHE A 67 -3.18 12.95 18.32
C PHE A 67 -2.86 12.68 19.80
N SER A 68 -3.61 13.31 20.70
CA SER A 68 -3.44 13.16 22.16
C SER A 68 -3.64 11.71 22.60
N SER A 69 -4.68 11.05 22.07
CA SER A 69 -5.00 9.65 22.37
C SER A 69 -3.91 8.69 21.89
N PHE A 70 -3.20 9.04 20.81
CA PHE A 70 -2.05 8.29 20.37
C PHE A 70 -0.85 8.50 21.29
N THR A 71 -0.59 9.75 21.70
CA THR A 71 0.53 10.09 22.62
C THR A 71 0.42 9.41 23.99
N ILE A 72 -0.79 9.01 24.41
CA ILE A 72 -0.98 8.13 25.59
C ILE A 72 -0.16 6.83 25.45
N GLY A 73 -0.07 6.24 24.26
CA GLY A 73 0.76 5.06 24.02
C GLY A 73 2.25 5.36 24.22
N THR A 74 2.72 6.54 23.78
CA THR A 74 4.08 7.02 24.04
C THR A 74 4.35 7.18 25.53
N LEU A 75 3.41 7.75 26.28
CA LEU A 75 3.54 7.88 27.74
C LEU A 75 3.74 6.51 28.40
N PHE A 76 2.96 5.49 28.02
CA PHE A 76 3.12 4.14 28.57
C PHE A 76 4.43 3.47 28.16
N ALA A 77 4.92 3.71 26.94
CA ALA A 77 6.23 3.24 26.50
C ALA A 77 7.35 3.77 27.40
N VAL A 78 7.28 5.07 27.73
CA VAL A 78 8.26 5.69 28.61
C VAL A 78 8.10 5.22 30.05
N TYR A 79 6.87 5.10 30.53
CA TYR A 79 6.59 4.66 31.89
C TYR A 79 7.19 3.29 32.19
N GLY A 80 7.02 2.31 31.29
CA GLY A 80 7.59 0.97 31.44
C GLY A 80 9.12 0.97 31.54
N GLN A 81 9.78 1.89 30.83
CA GLN A 81 11.24 2.06 30.87
C GLN A 81 11.73 2.79 32.13
N VAL A 82 11.05 3.87 32.56
CA VAL A 82 11.44 4.68 33.74
C VAL A 82 11.40 3.87 35.02
N TYR A 83 10.32 3.11 35.21
CA TYR A 83 10.09 2.35 36.43
C TYR A 83 10.56 0.90 36.32
N GLN A 84 11.16 0.53 35.17
CA GLN A 84 11.65 -0.82 34.88
C GLN A 84 10.68 -1.88 35.40
N THR A 85 9.40 -1.74 35.07
CA THR A 85 8.32 -2.51 35.71
C THR A 85 8.38 -4.02 35.39
N GLY A 86 9.44 -4.49 34.71
CA GLY A 86 9.56 -5.84 34.15
C GLY A 86 8.40 -6.18 33.21
N ALA A 87 7.66 -5.17 32.75
CA ALA A 87 6.37 -5.38 32.13
C ALA A 87 6.59 -5.63 30.63
N ASP A 88 6.19 -6.80 30.18
CA ASP A 88 6.21 -7.18 28.77
C ASP A 88 5.50 -6.15 27.89
N THR A 89 5.88 -6.09 26.61
CA THR A 89 5.31 -5.19 25.60
C THR A 89 3.78 -5.23 25.59
N TRP A 90 3.14 -6.38 25.83
CA TRP A 90 1.68 -6.47 25.85
C TRP A 90 1.02 -5.64 26.97
N ILE A 91 1.68 -5.45 28.12
CA ILE A 91 1.16 -4.68 29.25
C ILE A 91 1.00 -3.19 28.87
N LEU A 92 1.92 -2.67 28.08
CA LEU A 92 1.84 -1.32 27.49
C LEU A 92 0.58 -1.20 26.64
N PHE A 93 0.39 -2.09 25.66
CA PHE A 93 -0.75 -2.02 24.74
C PHE A 93 -2.08 -2.25 25.47
N ARG A 94 -2.13 -3.13 26.47
CA ARG A 94 -3.31 -3.30 27.35
C ARG A 94 -3.67 -2.00 28.05
N ASN A 95 -2.71 -1.35 28.72
CA ASN A 95 -2.97 -0.12 29.46
C ASN A 95 -3.36 1.02 28.50
N TRP A 96 -2.71 1.10 27.34
CA TRP A 96 -3.08 2.05 26.30
C TRP A 96 -4.54 1.84 25.83
N ALA A 97 -4.94 0.60 25.56
CA ALA A 97 -6.32 0.28 25.18
C ALA A 97 -7.33 0.71 26.26
N ILE A 98 -7.04 0.44 27.55
CA ILE A 98 -7.92 0.84 28.66
C ILE A 98 -8.09 2.38 28.67
N PHE A 99 -7.00 3.13 28.53
CA PHE A 99 -7.07 4.59 28.55
C PHE A 99 -7.78 5.18 27.33
N LEU A 100 -7.74 4.51 26.17
CA LEU A 100 -8.50 4.93 24.98
C LEU A 100 -10.01 4.85 25.17
N ILE A 101 -10.52 4.08 26.13
CA ILE A 101 -11.96 3.98 26.41
C ILE A 101 -12.54 5.34 26.82
N ILE A 102 -11.79 6.15 27.58
CA ILE A 102 -12.23 7.45 28.09
C ILE A 102 -12.59 8.41 26.94
N PRO A 103 -11.68 8.76 26.00
CA PRO A 103 -12.02 9.67 24.91
C PRO A 103 -13.01 9.05 23.91
N ILE A 104 -13.08 7.72 23.78
CA ILE A 104 -14.09 7.03 22.96
C ILE A 104 -15.49 7.30 23.52
N ILE A 105 -15.71 7.07 24.81
CA ILE A 105 -17.02 7.29 25.45
C ILE A 105 -17.37 8.78 25.43
N ALA A 106 -16.39 9.66 25.70
CA ALA A 106 -16.62 11.10 25.79
C ALA A 106 -17.03 11.73 24.45
N THR A 107 -16.57 11.19 23.31
CA THR A 107 -16.73 11.86 22.00
C THR A 107 -17.45 11.04 20.94
N GLY A 108 -17.53 9.72 21.08
CA GLY A 108 -18.04 8.82 20.05
C GLY A 108 -17.24 8.88 18.74
N TYR A 109 -16.00 9.39 18.76
CA TYR A 109 -15.22 9.57 17.55
C TYR A 109 -14.70 8.24 17.01
N TYR A 110 -15.29 7.77 15.91
CA TYR A 110 -15.04 6.44 15.36
C TYR A 110 -13.58 6.13 14.99
N SER A 111 -12.78 7.13 14.62
CA SER A 111 -11.35 6.88 14.35
C SER A 111 -10.58 6.45 15.61
N LEU A 112 -11.02 6.86 16.81
CA LEU A 112 -10.47 6.35 18.07
C LEU A 112 -10.86 4.90 18.32
N VAL A 113 -12.06 4.48 17.89
CA VAL A 113 -12.48 3.08 18.00
C VAL A 113 -11.64 2.20 17.05
N VAL A 114 -11.29 2.70 15.87
CA VAL A 114 -10.35 2.02 14.96
C VAL A 114 -8.96 1.92 15.60
N LEU A 115 -8.44 3.02 16.15
CA LEU A 115 -7.16 3.02 16.89
C LEU A 115 -7.18 2.02 18.05
N PHE A 116 -8.22 2.04 18.88
CA PHE A 116 -8.42 1.10 19.96
C PHE A 116 -8.42 -0.35 19.48
N SER A 117 -9.14 -0.65 18.38
CA SER A 117 -9.19 -2.00 17.81
C SER A 117 -7.81 -2.48 17.36
N ILE A 118 -7.00 -1.59 16.76
CA ILE A 118 -5.61 -1.89 16.37
C ILE A 118 -4.73 -2.09 17.60
N VAL A 119 -4.83 -1.23 18.61
CA VAL A 119 -4.05 -1.33 19.86
C VAL A 119 -4.37 -2.62 20.60
N VAL A 120 -5.65 -3.02 20.67
CA VAL A 120 -6.08 -4.30 21.27
C VAL A 120 -5.54 -5.48 20.46
N ALA A 121 -5.64 -5.44 19.12
CA ALA A 121 -5.09 -6.49 18.27
C ALA A 121 -3.57 -6.65 18.48
N LEU A 122 -2.82 -5.54 18.52
CA LEU A 122 -1.37 -5.56 18.79
C LEU A 122 -1.07 -6.08 20.20
N GLY A 123 -1.82 -5.64 21.22
CA GLY A 123 -1.66 -6.14 22.59
C GLY A 123 -1.90 -7.65 22.70
N ILE A 124 -2.92 -8.17 22.01
CA ILE A 124 -3.17 -9.62 21.93
C ILE A 124 -2.03 -10.31 21.18
N ASN A 125 -1.52 -9.73 20.10
CA ASN A 125 -0.40 -10.29 19.34
C ASN A 125 0.84 -10.47 20.22
N PHE A 126 1.30 -9.39 20.86
CA PHE A 126 2.45 -9.44 21.78
C PHE A 126 2.23 -10.35 22.99
N TYR A 127 0.99 -10.45 23.49
CA TYR A 127 0.67 -11.39 24.57
C TYR A 127 0.80 -12.84 24.10
N LEU A 128 0.30 -13.16 22.90
CA LEU A 128 0.36 -14.50 22.34
C LEU A 128 1.78 -14.89 21.94
N GLU A 129 2.64 -13.95 21.51
CA GLU A 129 4.07 -14.20 21.26
C GLU A 129 4.82 -14.73 22.50
N LEU A 130 4.33 -14.48 23.71
CA LEU A 130 4.94 -15.04 24.93
C LEU A 130 4.73 -16.56 25.07
N TYR A 131 3.70 -17.11 24.43
CA TYR A 131 3.26 -18.50 24.65
C TYR A 131 3.16 -19.33 23.37
N LEU A 132 3.03 -18.69 22.21
CA LEU A 132 2.86 -19.31 20.90
C LEU A 132 3.96 -18.85 19.95
N SER A 133 4.08 -19.52 18.81
CA SER A 133 4.97 -19.11 17.72
C SER A 133 4.28 -19.26 16.36
N GLY A 134 4.85 -18.65 15.33
CA GLY A 134 4.39 -18.80 13.95
C GLY A 134 3.14 -18.01 13.58
N ALA A 135 2.55 -18.37 12.43
CA ALA A 135 1.51 -17.58 11.77
C ALA A 135 0.14 -17.60 12.48
N ILE A 136 -0.05 -18.46 13.49
CA ILE A 136 -1.29 -18.50 14.28
C ILE A 136 -1.50 -17.23 15.10
N ILE A 137 -0.42 -16.57 15.53
CA ILE A 137 -0.45 -15.37 16.37
C ILE A 137 -1.15 -14.20 15.68
N PRO A 138 -0.71 -13.74 14.48
CA PRO A 138 -1.39 -12.65 13.78
C PRO A 138 -2.83 -13.02 13.39
N PHE A 139 -3.11 -14.32 13.16
CA PHE A 139 -4.46 -14.79 12.89
C PHE A 139 -5.38 -14.63 14.11
N LEU A 140 -4.96 -15.06 15.29
CA LEU A 140 -5.74 -14.88 16.53
C LEU A 140 -5.91 -13.40 16.89
N SER A 141 -4.86 -12.60 16.71
CA SER A 141 -4.92 -11.15 16.92
C SER A 141 -5.96 -10.47 16.02
N CYS A 142 -6.05 -10.84 14.75
CA CYS A 142 -6.97 -10.21 13.80
C CYS A 142 -8.46 -10.52 14.08
N LEU A 143 -8.76 -11.57 14.86
CA LEU A 143 -10.13 -11.88 15.30
C LEU A 143 -10.75 -10.72 16.09
N THR A 144 -9.94 -9.87 16.71
CA THR A 144 -10.37 -8.63 17.37
C THR A 144 -11.26 -7.78 16.46
N PHE A 145 -10.90 -7.63 15.18
CA PHE A 145 -11.68 -6.84 14.23
C PHE A 145 -13.04 -7.50 13.94
N GLY A 146 -13.09 -8.83 13.87
CA GLY A 146 -14.32 -9.61 13.74
C GLY A 146 -15.22 -9.46 14.97
N ILE A 147 -14.65 -9.51 16.18
CA ILE A 147 -15.37 -9.30 17.44
C ILE A 147 -15.98 -7.89 17.48
N VAL A 148 -15.20 -6.85 17.14
CA VAL A 148 -15.71 -5.47 17.10
C VAL A 148 -16.83 -5.31 16.08
N LEU A 149 -16.70 -5.93 14.89
CA LEU A 149 -17.75 -5.93 13.87
C LEU A 149 -19.03 -6.62 14.33
N MET A 150 -18.90 -7.75 15.02
CA MET A 150 -20.04 -8.50 15.54
C MET A 150 -20.70 -7.75 16.70
N ALA A 151 -19.92 -7.17 17.61
CA ALA A 151 -20.42 -6.46 18.79
C ALA A 151 -21.07 -5.11 18.47
N TYR A 152 -20.57 -4.38 17.46
CA TYR A 152 -20.99 -3.01 17.17
C TYR A 152 -22.50 -2.84 16.94
N PRO A 153 -23.20 -3.66 16.14
CA PRO A 153 -24.66 -3.57 16.00
C PRO A 153 -25.42 -3.78 17.32
N PHE A 154 -24.93 -4.64 18.23
CA PHE A 154 -25.57 -4.86 19.52
C PHE A 154 -25.35 -3.68 20.47
N ILE A 155 -24.12 -3.17 20.51
CA ILE A 155 -23.76 -1.98 21.30
C ILE A 155 -24.56 -0.76 20.79
N GLN A 156 -24.69 -0.61 19.48
CA GLN A 156 -25.50 0.43 18.86
C GLN A 156 -26.97 0.35 19.27
N LYS A 157 -27.58 -0.84 19.27
CA LYS A 157 -28.96 -1.04 19.75
C LYS A 157 -29.11 -0.78 21.24
N ARG A 158 -28.14 -1.22 22.04
CA ARG A 158 -28.17 -1.09 23.51
C ARG A 158 -28.08 0.37 23.97
N PHE A 159 -27.24 1.18 23.32
CA PHE A 159 -26.99 2.57 23.69
C PHE A 159 -27.66 3.59 22.76
N ASN A 160 -28.43 3.13 21.77
CA ASN A 160 -29.25 3.93 20.86
C ASN A 160 -28.51 5.09 20.14
N PHE A 161 -27.22 4.94 19.82
CA PHE A 161 -26.50 5.92 19.01
C PHE A 161 -26.68 5.69 17.51
N LYS A 162 -26.36 6.70 16.69
CA LYS A 162 -26.50 6.63 15.23
C LYS A 162 -25.53 5.63 14.63
N PHE A 163 -26.03 4.66 13.85
CA PHE A 163 -25.17 3.70 13.16
C PHE A 163 -24.30 4.39 12.10
N ASN A 164 -22.98 4.40 12.31
CA ASN A 164 -22.03 4.88 11.31
C ASN A 164 -21.63 3.79 10.31
N ASN A 165 -22.13 3.93 9.08
CA ASN A 165 -21.81 3.04 7.96
C ASN A 165 -20.34 3.12 7.51
N VAL A 166 -19.71 4.29 7.61
CA VAL A 166 -18.31 4.48 7.19
C VAL A 166 -17.39 3.68 8.11
N PHE A 167 -17.59 3.80 9.42
CA PHE A 167 -16.86 3.00 10.41
C PHE A 167 -17.06 1.50 10.18
N TYR A 168 -18.31 1.06 10.06
CA TYR A 168 -18.62 -0.36 9.88
C TYR A 168 -17.99 -0.94 8.61
N ASN A 169 -18.08 -0.23 7.48
CA ASN A 169 -17.45 -0.66 6.23
C ASN A 169 -15.92 -0.65 6.30
N THR A 170 -15.33 0.29 7.05
CA THR A 170 -13.87 0.33 7.28
C THR A 170 -13.43 -0.90 8.06
N MET A 171 -14.14 -1.25 9.13
CA MET A 171 -13.86 -2.44 9.94
C MET A 171 -14.08 -3.74 9.14
N ILE A 172 -15.09 -3.82 8.25
CA ILE A 172 -15.28 -4.95 7.33
C ILE A 172 -14.02 -5.12 6.46
N GLY A 173 -13.54 -4.03 5.86
CA GLY A 173 -12.33 -4.05 5.03
C GLY A 173 -11.10 -4.53 5.80
N ILE A 174 -10.84 -3.94 6.98
CA ILE A 174 -9.72 -4.33 7.84
C ILE A 174 -9.81 -5.82 8.20
N PHE A 175 -10.96 -6.28 8.71
CA PHE A 175 -11.17 -7.67 9.10
C PHE A 175 -10.92 -8.63 7.94
N TYR A 176 -11.61 -8.51 6.80
CA TYR A 176 -11.46 -9.49 5.72
C TYR A 176 -10.06 -9.49 5.10
N ILE A 177 -9.42 -8.33 4.96
CA ILE A 177 -8.05 -8.26 4.41
C ILE A 177 -7.07 -8.94 5.37
N SER A 178 -7.07 -8.57 6.66
CA SER A 178 -6.16 -9.19 7.62
C SER A 178 -6.46 -10.67 7.80
N PHE A 179 -7.74 -11.04 7.91
CA PHE A 179 -8.19 -12.39 8.22
C PHE A 179 -7.91 -13.39 7.09
N ILE A 180 -8.10 -13.00 5.82
CA ILE A 180 -7.76 -13.86 4.68
C ILE A 180 -6.25 -14.10 4.65
N VAL A 181 -5.44 -13.05 4.79
CA VAL A 181 -3.97 -13.15 4.70
C VAL A 181 -3.39 -13.95 5.87
N SER A 182 -3.72 -13.58 7.10
CA SER A 182 -3.20 -14.27 8.29
C SER A 182 -3.79 -15.67 8.44
N GLY A 183 -5.06 -15.88 8.07
CA GLY A 183 -5.69 -17.20 8.11
C GLY A 183 -5.09 -18.17 7.08
N PHE A 184 -4.81 -17.69 5.88
CA PHE A 184 -4.09 -18.46 4.86
C PHE A 184 -2.70 -18.89 5.35
N ALA A 185 -1.96 -17.98 5.98
CA ALA A 185 -0.66 -18.28 6.57
C ALA A 185 -0.75 -19.25 7.77
N ALA A 186 -1.73 -19.06 8.65
CA ALA A 186 -1.94 -19.93 9.82
C ALA A 186 -2.29 -21.37 9.41
N ILE A 187 -3.15 -21.57 8.41
CA ILE A 187 -3.52 -22.91 7.92
C ILE A 187 -2.32 -23.65 7.31
N ASN A 188 -1.44 -22.92 6.60
CA ASN A 188 -0.25 -23.50 5.99
C ASN A 188 0.93 -23.65 6.97
N SER A 189 0.80 -23.17 8.21
CA SER A 189 1.81 -23.38 9.25
C SER A 189 1.77 -24.81 9.80
N TYR A 190 2.80 -25.23 10.54
CA TYR A 190 2.85 -26.57 11.15
C TYR A 190 2.06 -26.66 12.47
N ASP A 191 1.81 -25.52 13.13
CA ASP A 191 1.25 -25.49 14.47
C ASP A 191 -0.25 -25.13 14.48
N ASN A 192 -1.03 -25.80 15.33
CA ASN A 192 -2.42 -25.44 15.66
C ASN A 192 -3.40 -25.35 14.47
N ILE A 193 -3.20 -26.18 13.43
CA ILE A 193 -3.98 -26.17 12.19
C ILE A 193 -5.49 -26.37 12.45
N LEU A 194 -5.87 -27.35 13.27
CA LEU A 194 -7.28 -27.63 13.57
C LEU A 194 -7.98 -26.41 14.19
N LEU A 195 -7.29 -25.73 15.11
CA LEU A 195 -7.78 -24.52 15.75
C LEU A 195 -7.91 -23.38 14.74
N ALA A 196 -6.94 -23.21 13.83
CA ALA A 196 -7.01 -22.24 12.76
C ALA A 196 -8.23 -22.48 11.85
N ILE A 197 -8.47 -23.73 11.44
CA ILE A 197 -9.62 -24.13 10.61
C ILE A 197 -10.95 -23.83 11.30
N ILE A 198 -11.10 -24.26 12.55
CA ILE A 198 -12.34 -24.09 13.32
C ILE A 198 -12.64 -22.59 13.49
N LEU A 199 -11.66 -21.80 13.93
CA LEU A 199 -11.84 -20.37 14.13
C LEU A 199 -12.10 -19.64 12.81
N TYR A 200 -11.46 -20.06 11.70
CA TYR A 200 -11.69 -19.47 10.40
C TYR A 200 -13.17 -19.61 9.99
N LEU A 201 -13.71 -20.83 10.08
CA LEU A 201 -15.10 -21.11 9.72
C LEU A 201 -16.10 -20.41 10.65
N ILE A 202 -15.86 -20.44 11.96
CA ILE A 202 -16.74 -19.80 12.95
C ILE A 202 -16.82 -18.29 12.72
N PHE A 203 -15.69 -17.62 12.50
CA PHE A 203 -15.69 -16.17 12.32
C PHE A 203 -16.29 -15.72 10.99
N VAL A 204 -16.04 -16.45 9.89
CA VAL A 204 -16.71 -16.17 8.61
C VAL A 204 -18.22 -16.35 8.75
N ALA A 205 -18.67 -17.42 9.42
CA ALA A 205 -20.08 -17.68 9.65
C ALA A 205 -20.74 -16.63 10.56
N GLY A 206 -20.08 -16.26 11.66
CA GLY A 206 -20.57 -15.26 12.62
C GLY A 206 -20.71 -13.86 12.02
N VAL A 207 -19.66 -13.40 11.32
CA VAL A 207 -19.69 -12.10 10.62
C VAL A 207 -20.72 -12.11 9.49
N TYR A 208 -20.81 -13.21 8.73
CA TYR A 208 -21.85 -13.36 7.71
C TYR A 208 -23.26 -13.30 8.32
N PHE A 209 -23.53 -14.03 9.40
CA PHE A 209 -24.83 -14.04 10.03
C PHE A 209 -25.22 -12.65 10.55
N ILE A 210 -24.35 -11.97 11.30
CA ILE A 210 -24.67 -10.66 11.87
C ILE A 210 -24.73 -9.59 10.78
N ALA A 211 -23.70 -9.47 9.95
CA ALA A 211 -23.62 -8.36 9.02
C ALA A 211 -24.52 -8.54 7.78
N TYR A 212 -24.63 -9.74 7.23
CA TYR A 212 -25.50 -9.99 6.08
C TYR A 212 -26.94 -10.29 6.51
N LYS A 213 -27.19 -11.28 7.39
CA LYS A 213 -28.57 -11.69 7.71
C LYS A 213 -29.31 -10.66 8.58
N GLN A 214 -28.64 -10.08 9.58
CA GLN A 214 -29.27 -9.11 10.48
C GLN A 214 -29.19 -7.67 9.95
N MET A 215 -28.03 -7.25 9.42
CA MET A 215 -27.78 -5.86 9.01
C MET A 215 -27.92 -5.62 7.50
N GLN A 216 -28.25 -6.65 6.70
CA GLN A 216 -28.45 -6.58 5.25
C GLN A 216 -27.25 -5.96 4.50
N LYS A 217 -26.02 -6.12 5.04
CA LYS A 217 -24.79 -5.66 4.39
C LYS A 217 -24.35 -6.67 3.35
N ILE A 218 -24.82 -6.45 2.14
CA ILE A 218 -24.59 -7.32 0.98
C ILE A 218 -23.10 -7.44 0.62
N THR A 219 -22.27 -6.43 0.90
CA THR A 219 -20.82 -6.46 0.68
C THR A 219 -20.13 -7.61 1.43
N VAL A 220 -20.63 -7.96 2.62
CA VAL A 220 -20.10 -9.05 3.44
C VAL A 220 -20.31 -10.41 2.78
N LYS A 221 -21.43 -10.61 2.07
CA LYS A 221 -21.68 -11.86 1.34
C LYS A 221 -20.60 -12.14 0.30
N ILE A 222 -20.23 -11.12 -0.48
CA ILE A 222 -19.18 -11.24 -1.50
C ILE A 222 -17.84 -11.57 -0.83
N LEU A 223 -17.46 -10.83 0.22
CA LEU A 223 -16.20 -11.03 0.92
C LEU A 223 -16.13 -12.37 1.68
N SER A 224 -17.23 -12.86 2.25
CA SER A 224 -17.30 -14.20 2.85
C SER A 224 -17.11 -15.32 1.83
N ILE A 225 -17.71 -15.21 0.64
CA ILE A 225 -17.50 -16.20 -0.43
C ILE A 225 -16.02 -16.20 -0.86
N THR A 226 -15.43 -15.01 -1.02
CA THR A 226 -13.99 -14.87 -1.32
C THR A 226 -13.12 -15.48 -0.23
N ALA A 227 -13.43 -15.20 1.05
CA ALA A 227 -12.69 -15.75 2.18
C ALA A 227 -12.76 -17.29 2.22
N LEU A 228 -13.92 -17.89 1.93
CA LEU A 228 -14.06 -19.35 1.84
C LEU A 228 -13.29 -19.94 0.65
N GLY A 229 -13.20 -19.20 -0.46
CA GLY A 229 -12.38 -19.59 -1.62
C GLY A 229 -10.89 -19.66 -1.30
N CYS A 230 -10.35 -18.58 -0.71
CA CYS A 230 -8.96 -18.54 -0.27
C CYS A 230 -8.66 -19.60 0.81
N PHE A 231 -9.62 -19.84 1.73
CA PHE A 231 -9.54 -20.91 2.71
C PHE A 231 -9.43 -22.30 2.07
N GLY A 232 -10.27 -22.59 1.06
CA GLY A 232 -10.21 -23.85 0.33
C GLY A 232 -8.84 -24.09 -0.30
N VAL A 233 -8.26 -23.06 -0.94
CA VAL A 233 -6.89 -23.15 -1.49
C VAL A 233 -5.84 -23.34 -0.40
N ALA A 234 -5.96 -22.66 0.76
CA ALA A 234 -5.03 -22.84 1.87
C ALA A 234 -5.02 -24.28 2.40
N VAL A 235 -6.19 -24.89 2.57
CA VAL A 235 -6.30 -26.29 3.00
C VAL A 235 -5.69 -27.24 1.97
N ILE A 236 -5.95 -27.01 0.68
CA ILE A 236 -5.37 -27.83 -0.40
C ILE A 236 -3.84 -27.72 -0.41
N MET A 237 -3.29 -26.51 -0.28
CA MET A 237 -1.84 -26.30 -0.19
C MET A 237 -1.23 -27.02 1.01
N LYS A 238 -1.89 -26.99 2.16
CA LYS A 238 -1.43 -27.72 3.34
C LYS A 238 -1.40 -29.23 3.07
N MET A 239 -2.43 -29.78 2.41
CA MET A 239 -2.44 -31.21 2.03
C MET A 239 -1.25 -31.58 1.13
N ILE A 240 -0.86 -30.72 0.18
CA ILE A 240 0.35 -30.93 -0.64
C ILE A 240 1.59 -31.06 0.25
N SER A 241 1.73 -30.18 1.25
CA SER A 241 2.92 -30.16 2.11
C SER A 241 3.07 -31.40 3.02
N GLU A 242 1.98 -32.12 3.30
CA GLU A 242 1.99 -33.29 4.18
C GLU A 242 2.14 -34.62 3.42
N ILE A 243 1.79 -34.65 2.13
CA ILE A 243 1.86 -35.87 1.31
C ILE A 243 3.21 -35.88 0.58
N PHE A 244 4.21 -36.51 1.19
CA PHE A 244 5.61 -36.53 0.73
C PHE A 244 5.89 -37.20 -0.64
N TYR A 245 4.88 -37.73 -1.35
CA TYR A 245 5.08 -38.59 -2.53
C TYR A 245 4.02 -38.47 -3.64
N VAL A 246 3.20 -37.42 -3.68
CA VAL A 246 2.18 -37.25 -4.73
C VAL A 246 2.48 -36.02 -5.58
N ASP A 247 2.35 -36.18 -6.90
CA ASP A 247 2.45 -35.08 -7.86
C ASP A 247 1.48 -33.94 -7.49
N ALA A 248 2.05 -32.77 -7.18
CA ALA A 248 1.30 -31.58 -6.79
C ALA A 248 0.30 -31.10 -7.87
N THR A 249 0.46 -31.56 -9.11
CA THR A 249 -0.34 -31.20 -10.29
C THR A 249 -1.85 -31.28 -10.04
N MET A 250 -2.34 -32.38 -9.43
CA MET A 250 -3.78 -32.56 -9.17
C MET A 250 -4.32 -31.59 -8.10
N PHE A 251 -3.50 -31.26 -7.09
CA PHE A 251 -3.88 -30.31 -6.06
C PHE A 251 -3.86 -28.86 -6.56
N ILE A 252 -2.94 -28.52 -7.48
CA ILE A 252 -2.95 -27.23 -8.17
C ILE A 252 -4.21 -27.10 -9.04
N LEU A 253 -4.59 -28.17 -9.76
CA LEU A 253 -5.85 -28.21 -10.52
C LEU A 253 -7.06 -28.02 -9.60
N LEU A 254 -7.11 -28.71 -8.46
CA LEU A 254 -8.18 -28.56 -7.49
C LEU A 254 -8.26 -27.12 -6.94
N SER A 255 -7.12 -26.50 -6.63
CA SER A 255 -7.03 -25.11 -6.21
C SER A 255 -7.58 -24.15 -7.28
N LEU A 256 -7.24 -24.39 -8.55
CA LEU A 256 -7.76 -23.64 -9.69
C LEU A 256 -9.28 -23.78 -9.80
N LEU A 257 -9.81 -25.00 -9.68
CA LEU A 257 -11.26 -25.25 -9.71
C LEU A 257 -11.99 -24.57 -8.55
N VAL A 258 -11.42 -24.58 -7.34
CA VAL A 258 -11.97 -23.84 -6.19
C VAL A 258 -12.05 -22.35 -6.51
N ILE A 259 -11.00 -21.73 -7.04
CA ILE A 259 -11.03 -20.30 -7.38
C ILE A 259 -12.03 -20.02 -8.51
N ILE A 260 -12.11 -20.84 -9.56
CA ILE A 260 -13.12 -20.68 -10.62
C ILE A 260 -14.54 -20.77 -10.04
N GLY A 261 -14.79 -21.75 -9.17
CA GLY A 261 -16.06 -21.90 -8.46
C GLY A 261 -16.40 -20.67 -7.61
N THR A 262 -15.40 -20.08 -6.94
CA THR A 262 -15.60 -18.87 -6.13
C THR A 262 -15.91 -17.65 -6.98
N ILE A 263 -15.28 -17.50 -8.16
CA ILE A 263 -15.62 -16.44 -9.12
C ILE A 263 -17.07 -16.58 -9.57
N ALA A 264 -17.49 -17.78 -9.96
CA ALA A 264 -18.85 -18.06 -10.38
C ALA A 264 -19.87 -17.77 -9.25
N ALA A 265 -19.56 -18.16 -8.02
CA ALA A 265 -20.38 -17.89 -6.84
C ALA A 265 -20.50 -16.39 -6.55
N VAL A 266 -19.39 -15.63 -6.63
CA VAL A 266 -19.37 -14.18 -6.44
C VAL A 266 -20.23 -13.48 -7.51
N ILE A 267 -20.06 -13.82 -8.80
CA ILE A 267 -20.85 -13.23 -9.90
C ILE A 267 -22.34 -13.56 -9.73
N LYS A 268 -22.69 -14.83 -9.48
CA LYS A 268 -24.08 -15.25 -9.25
C LYS A 268 -24.69 -14.54 -8.04
N SER A 269 -23.90 -14.33 -6.99
CA SER A 269 -24.36 -13.60 -5.80
C SER A 269 -24.62 -12.13 -6.11
N SER A 270 -23.77 -11.50 -6.93
CA SER A 270 -23.84 -10.08 -7.30
C SER A 270 -24.95 -9.75 -8.30
N ASN A 271 -25.26 -10.65 -9.26
CA ASN A 271 -26.26 -10.40 -10.29
C ASN A 271 -27.68 -10.25 -9.74
N LYS A 272 -27.94 -10.77 -8.53
CA LYS A 272 -29.22 -10.62 -7.84
C LYS A 272 -29.41 -9.24 -7.18
N ILE A 273 -28.42 -8.34 -7.27
CA ILE A 273 -28.39 -7.08 -6.52
C ILE A 273 -28.28 -5.88 -7.46
N GLU A 274 -29.29 -5.04 -7.46
CA GLU A 274 -29.34 -3.78 -8.20
C GLU A 274 -28.66 -2.64 -7.42
N ASN A 275 -27.35 -2.74 -7.18
CA ASN A 275 -26.59 -1.66 -6.55
C ASN A 275 -25.25 -1.45 -7.24
N GLU A 276 -25.02 -0.25 -7.75
CA GLU A 276 -23.83 0.11 -8.52
C GLU A 276 -22.53 0.01 -7.69
N ASN A 277 -22.57 0.36 -6.40
CA ASN A 277 -21.40 0.26 -5.52
C ASN A 277 -21.02 -1.20 -5.25
N ILE A 278 -22.01 -2.07 -5.16
CA ILE A 278 -21.79 -3.51 -4.98
C ILE A 278 -21.20 -4.10 -6.25
N LYS A 279 -21.73 -3.76 -7.43
CA LYS A 279 -21.14 -4.15 -8.72
C LYS A 279 -19.67 -3.71 -8.84
N LYS A 280 -19.32 -2.51 -8.36
CA LYS A 280 -17.92 -2.05 -8.31
C LYS A 280 -17.05 -2.93 -7.41
N ILE A 281 -17.49 -3.25 -6.20
CA ILE A 281 -16.76 -4.14 -5.28
C ILE A 281 -16.62 -5.54 -5.88
N THR A 282 -17.70 -6.09 -6.45
CA THR A 282 -17.69 -7.37 -7.16
C THR A 282 -16.63 -7.36 -8.27
N ASN A 283 -16.56 -6.31 -9.09
CA ASN A 283 -15.58 -6.21 -10.16
C ASN A 283 -14.14 -6.19 -9.65
N ILE A 284 -13.88 -5.53 -8.51
CA ILE A 284 -12.56 -5.52 -7.88
C ILE A 284 -12.20 -6.92 -7.37
N VAL A 285 -13.10 -7.56 -6.63
CA VAL A 285 -12.91 -8.91 -6.06
C VAL A 285 -12.75 -9.97 -7.16
N VAL A 286 -13.60 -9.94 -8.19
CA VAL A 286 -13.49 -10.82 -9.36
C VAL A 286 -12.19 -10.55 -10.12
N GLY A 287 -11.76 -9.29 -10.22
CA GLY A 287 -10.46 -8.92 -10.78
C GLY A 287 -9.31 -9.59 -10.04
N PHE A 288 -9.29 -9.48 -8.71
CA PHE A 288 -8.31 -10.15 -7.84
C PHE A 288 -8.35 -11.69 -8.02
N LEU A 289 -9.53 -12.31 -7.94
CA LEU A 289 -9.67 -13.76 -8.09
C LEU A 289 -9.25 -14.26 -9.48
N LYS A 290 -9.48 -13.49 -10.55
CA LYS A 290 -9.01 -13.81 -11.90
C LYS A 290 -7.49 -13.78 -12.01
N VAL A 291 -6.85 -12.79 -11.40
CA VAL A 291 -5.38 -12.72 -11.32
C VAL A 291 -4.85 -13.93 -10.54
N PHE A 292 -5.49 -14.28 -9.42
CA PHE A 292 -5.09 -15.45 -8.64
C PHE A 292 -5.27 -16.77 -9.41
N ALA A 293 -6.40 -16.94 -10.10
CA ALA A 293 -6.64 -18.10 -10.98
C ALA A 293 -5.62 -18.18 -12.12
N PHE A 294 -5.23 -17.05 -12.70
CA PHE A 294 -4.22 -17.00 -13.75
C PHE A 294 -2.87 -17.53 -13.24
N PHE A 295 -2.41 -17.10 -12.06
CA PHE A 295 -1.18 -17.63 -11.47
C PHE A 295 -1.28 -19.13 -11.14
N LEU A 296 -2.43 -19.61 -10.63
CA LEU A 296 -2.63 -21.05 -10.41
C LEU A 296 -2.62 -21.85 -11.72
N LEU A 297 -3.22 -21.32 -12.79
CA LEU A 297 -3.19 -21.94 -14.12
C LEU A 297 -1.76 -22.01 -14.66
N MET A 298 -0.97 -20.96 -14.46
CA MET A 298 0.44 -20.93 -14.84
C MET A 298 1.25 -22.01 -14.14
N ILE A 299 1.11 -22.09 -12.81
CA ILE A 299 1.77 -23.12 -11.99
C ILE A 299 1.31 -24.52 -12.44
N PHE A 300 0.03 -24.68 -12.78
CA PHE A 300 -0.52 -25.94 -13.28
C PHE A 300 0.10 -26.37 -14.62
N VAL A 301 0.19 -25.45 -15.58
CA VAL A 301 0.81 -25.73 -16.90
C VAL A 301 2.29 -26.08 -16.74
N PHE A 302 3.00 -25.34 -15.88
CA PHE A 302 4.40 -25.66 -15.56
C PHE A 302 4.53 -27.06 -14.95
N SER A 303 3.66 -27.39 -13.98
CA SER A 303 3.61 -28.72 -13.36
C SER A 303 3.33 -29.84 -14.37
N LEU A 304 2.44 -29.61 -15.35
CA LEU A 304 2.17 -30.57 -16.43
C LEU A 304 3.37 -30.77 -17.37
N LEU A 305 4.08 -29.70 -17.72
CA LEU A 305 5.25 -29.80 -18.59
C LEU A 305 6.41 -30.51 -17.88
N SER A 306 6.57 -30.27 -16.57
CA SER A 306 7.51 -31.01 -15.73
C SER A 306 7.22 -32.52 -15.71
N LEU A 307 5.95 -32.93 -15.73
CA LEU A 307 5.57 -34.35 -15.83
C LEU A 307 5.96 -34.99 -17.16
N ILE A 308 6.08 -34.19 -18.23
CA ILE A 308 6.50 -34.66 -19.57
C ILE A 308 8.05 -34.72 -19.66
N GLY A 309 8.76 -34.34 -18.61
CA GLY A 309 10.23 -34.33 -18.55
C GLY A 309 10.87 -33.01 -18.96
N LEU A 310 10.08 -31.98 -19.28
CA LEU A 310 10.58 -30.62 -19.47
C LEU A 310 10.68 -29.96 -18.09
N GLY A 311 11.88 -30.00 -17.49
CA GLY A 311 12.17 -29.29 -16.24
C GLY A 311 12.16 -27.76 -16.44
N GLU A 312 13.33 -27.14 -16.44
CA GLU A 312 13.46 -25.69 -16.66
C GLU A 312 13.09 -25.26 -18.10
N GLU A 313 13.18 -26.18 -19.07
CA GLU A 313 12.74 -25.97 -20.45
C GLU A 313 11.22 -25.75 -20.58
N ALA A 314 10.43 -26.08 -19.55
CA ALA A 314 9.02 -25.71 -19.53
C ALA A 314 8.83 -24.18 -19.55
N LEU A 315 9.78 -23.40 -19.02
CA LEU A 315 9.68 -21.94 -18.97
C LEU A 315 9.66 -21.32 -20.38
N ILE A 316 10.47 -21.82 -21.32
CA ILE A 316 10.47 -21.30 -22.69
C ILE A 316 9.20 -21.71 -23.45
N VAL A 317 8.69 -22.92 -23.24
CA VAL A 317 7.44 -23.39 -23.86
C VAL A 317 6.26 -22.55 -23.36
N VAL A 318 6.18 -22.32 -22.06
CA VAL A 318 5.14 -21.47 -21.44
C VAL A 318 5.27 -20.03 -21.92
N ALA A 319 6.49 -19.49 -22.03
CA ALA A 319 6.72 -18.15 -22.56
C ALA A 319 6.17 -17.98 -23.98
N ILE A 320 6.50 -18.92 -24.88
CA ILE A 320 6.03 -18.90 -26.27
C ILE A 320 4.50 -19.00 -26.32
N LEU A 321 3.89 -19.91 -25.56
CA LEU A 321 2.44 -20.08 -25.50
C LEU A 321 1.72 -18.81 -25.00
N LEU A 322 2.26 -18.12 -24.00
CA LEU A 322 1.64 -16.92 -23.45
C LEU A 322 1.80 -15.70 -24.34
N VAL A 323 2.99 -15.52 -24.94
CA VAL A 323 3.23 -14.42 -25.88
C VAL A 323 2.33 -14.62 -27.11
N THR A 324 2.25 -15.84 -27.65
CA THR A 324 1.34 -16.13 -28.77
C THR A 324 -0.13 -15.96 -28.37
N PHE A 325 -0.55 -16.47 -27.21
CA PHE A 325 -1.91 -16.27 -26.71
C PHE A 325 -2.26 -14.79 -26.56
N SER A 326 -1.34 -13.96 -26.05
CA SER A 326 -1.58 -12.53 -25.89
C SER A 326 -1.87 -11.81 -27.20
N CYS A 327 -1.33 -12.29 -28.32
CA CYS A 327 -1.56 -11.72 -29.66
C CYS A 327 -2.87 -12.18 -30.29
N PHE A 328 -3.31 -13.41 -30.02
CA PHE A 328 -4.49 -14.01 -30.65
C PHE A 328 -5.76 -13.96 -29.79
N ALA A 329 -5.65 -13.74 -28.47
CA ALA A 329 -6.77 -13.81 -27.53
C ALA A 329 -7.94 -12.88 -27.89
N ALA A 330 -7.67 -11.62 -28.26
CA ALA A 330 -8.72 -10.68 -28.69
C ALA A 330 -9.46 -11.15 -29.95
N LYS A 331 -8.72 -11.74 -30.91
CA LYS A 331 -9.25 -12.13 -32.22
C LYS A 331 -9.98 -13.48 -32.16
N MET A 332 -9.49 -14.43 -31.35
CA MET A 332 -10.11 -15.75 -31.19
C MET A 332 -11.36 -15.73 -30.28
N LEU A 333 -11.37 -14.90 -29.22
CA LEU A 333 -12.44 -14.95 -28.23
C LEU A 333 -13.55 -13.92 -28.45
N GLY A 334 -13.42 -13.02 -29.44
CA GLY A 334 -14.40 -11.95 -29.67
C GLY A 334 -14.60 -11.00 -28.48
N LEU A 335 -13.68 -11.02 -27.52
CA LEU A 335 -13.76 -10.29 -26.25
C LEU A 335 -13.08 -8.92 -26.39
N LYS A 336 -13.80 -7.83 -26.07
CA LYS A 336 -13.26 -6.46 -25.94
C LYS A 336 -12.32 -6.24 -24.72
N ASN A 337 -11.76 -7.29 -24.12
CA ASN A 337 -11.17 -7.20 -22.77
C ASN A 337 -9.64 -7.08 -22.76
N ASP A 338 -9.17 -5.84 -22.86
CA ASP A 338 -7.79 -5.34 -22.83
C ASP A 338 -6.88 -5.83 -21.66
N LYS A 339 -7.44 -6.44 -20.61
CA LYS A 339 -6.69 -6.76 -19.37
C LYS A 339 -5.99 -8.12 -19.38
N VAL A 340 -6.53 -9.09 -20.09
CA VAL A 340 -5.98 -10.46 -20.12
C VAL A 340 -4.74 -10.52 -21.01
N GLU A 341 -4.75 -9.76 -22.10
CA GLU A 341 -3.59 -9.59 -23.00
C GLU A 341 -2.37 -9.07 -22.25
N ILE A 342 -2.54 -8.02 -21.42
CA ILE A 342 -1.45 -7.45 -20.59
C ILE A 342 -0.86 -8.53 -19.68
N VAL A 343 -1.71 -9.22 -18.93
CA VAL A 343 -1.26 -10.21 -17.93
C VAL A 343 -0.56 -11.39 -18.62
N ALA A 344 -1.14 -11.93 -19.69
CA ALA A 344 -0.52 -13.04 -20.44
C ALA A 344 0.82 -12.64 -21.06
N PHE A 345 0.89 -11.48 -21.71
CA PHE A 345 2.13 -11.02 -22.34
C PHE A 345 3.23 -10.76 -21.32
N THR A 346 2.92 -10.06 -20.22
CA THR A 346 3.90 -9.82 -19.13
C THR A 346 4.38 -11.11 -18.48
N ALA A 347 3.48 -12.07 -18.23
CA ALA A 347 3.85 -13.37 -17.71
C ALA A 347 4.73 -14.16 -18.69
N GLY A 348 4.43 -14.09 -19.99
CA GLY A 348 5.25 -14.71 -21.03
C GLY A 348 6.68 -14.16 -21.07
N LEU A 349 6.84 -12.84 -21.00
CA LEU A 349 8.17 -12.21 -20.92
C LEU A 349 8.91 -12.55 -19.62
N LEU A 350 8.21 -12.64 -18.49
CA LEU A 350 8.80 -13.07 -17.22
C LEU A 350 9.29 -14.53 -17.27
N CYS A 351 8.51 -15.44 -17.87
CA CYS A 351 8.94 -16.82 -18.10
C CYS A 351 10.15 -16.90 -19.02
N LEU A 352 10.19 -16.10 -20.08
CA LEU A 352 11.35 -16.01 -20.97
C LEU A 352 12.58 -15.50 -20.23
N GLY A 353 12.43 -14.45 -19.40
CA GLY A 353 13.50 -13.95 -18.56
C GLY A 353 14.00 -14.98 -17.54
N GLY A 354 13.08 -15.72 -16.91
CA GLY A 354 13.42 -16.82 -16.01
C GLY A 354 14.22 -17.93 -16.71
N TYR A 355 13.82 -18.32 -17.93
CA TYR A 355 14.56 -19.30 -18.73
C TYR A 355 15.98 -18.82 -19.06
N LEU A 356 16.12 -17.59 -19.57
CA LEU A 356 17.43 -17.02 -19.91
C LEU A 356 18.34 -16.87 -18.67
N GLY A 357 17.75 -16.51 -17.52
CA GLY A 357 18.50 -16.30 -16.29
C GLY A 357 18.88 -17.60 -15.56
N PHE A 358 17.95 -18.54 -15.40
CA PHE A 358 18.20 -19.77 -14.63
C PHE A 358 18.92 -20.84 -15.46
N GLN A 359 18.50 -21.07 -16.70
CA GLN A 359 19.03 -22.19 -17.48
C GLN A 359 20.24 -21.83 -18.35
N LEU A 360 20.29 -20.59 -18.87
CA LEU A 360 21.43 -20.10 -19.65
C LEU A 360 22.42 -19.26 -18.81
N GLU A 361 22.18 -19.11 -17.50
CA GLU A 361 23.00 -18.35 -16.55
C GLU A 361 23.36 -16.93 -17.03
N MET A 362 22.50 -16.31 -17.84
CA MET A 362 22.76 -14.98 -18.39
C MET A 362 22.64 -13.89 -17.31
N THR A 363 23.51 -12.89 -17.37
CA THR A 363 23.44 -11.72 -16.48
C THR A 363 22.21 -10.84 -16.78
N ALA A 364 21.80 -9.98 -15.84
CA ALA A 364 20.53 -9.26 -15.92
C ALA A 364 20.39 -8.34 -17.15
N LEU A 365 21.44 -7.61 -17.54
CA LEU A 365 21.39 -6.68 -18.68
C LEU A 365 21.10 -7.37 -20.02
N PRO A 366 21.83 -8.42 -20.46
CA PRO A 366 21.52 -9.08 -21.72
C PRO A 366 20.15 -9.76 -21.70
N VAL A 367 19.69 -10.28 -20.55
CA VAL A 367 18.32 -10.81 -20.40
C VAL A 367 17.29 -9.70 -20.67
N VAL A 368 17.39 -8.57 -19.97
CA VAL A 368 16.44 -7.46 -20.13
C VAL A 368 16.55 -6.80 -21.49
N PHE A 369 17.75 -6.74 -22.09
CA PHE A 369 17.93 -6.29 -23.47
C PHE A 369 17.18 -7.18 -24.46
N ILE A 370 17.33 -8.50 -24.39
CA ILE A 370 16.63 -9.44 -25.27
C ILE A 370 15.11 -9.29 -25.10
N ILE A 371 14.61 -9.27 -23.85
CA ILE A 371 13.19 -9.09 -23.55
C ILE A 371 12.67 -7.77 -24.12
N THR A 372 13.44 -6.67 -24.00
CA THR A 372 13.04 -5.34 -24.48
C THR A 372 13.07 -5.25 -26.00
N VAL A 373 14.04 -5.88 -26.67
CA VAL A 373 14.10 -5.97 -28.14
C VAL A 373 12.89 -6.74 -28.66
N ILE A 374 12.61 -7.91 -28.07
CA ILE A 374 11.41 -8.70 -28.41
C ILE A 374 10.16 -7.85 -28.18
N PHE A 375 10.03 -7.19 -27.03
CA PHE A 375 8.93 -6.30 -26.72
C PHE A 375 8.73 -5.22 -27.81
N ASN A 376 9.80 -4.51 -28.17
CA ASN A 376 9.74 -3.39 -29.12
C ASN A 376 9.40 -3.86 -30.54
N LEU A 377 9.95 -5.01 -30.98
CA LEU A 377 9.58 -5.65 -32.25
C LEU A 377 8.09 -6.01 -32.26
N PHE A 378 7.58 -6.63 -31.18
CA PHE A 378 6.17 -6.94 -31.05
C PHE A 378 5.28 -5.69 -31.04
N TRP A 379 5.68 -4.62 -30.32
CA TRP A 379 4.94 -3.36 -30.31
C TRP A 379 4.90 -2.69 -31.70
N PHE A 380 5.96 -2.81 -32.50
CA PHE A 380 6.03 -2.26 -33.85
C PHE A 380 5.11 -3.02 -34.82
N PHE A 381 5.19 -4.36 -34.85
CA PHE A 381 4.44 -5.18 -35.81
C PHE A 381 2.99 -5.47 -35.38
N MET A 382 2.70 -5.47 -34.08
CA MET A 382 1.37 -5.78 -33.52
C MET A 382 1.02 -4.81 -32.39
N PRO A 383 0.68 -3.54 -32.67
CA PRO A 383 0.36 -2.57 -31.64
C PRO A 383 -0.98 -2.92 -30.95
N THR A 384 -0.90 -3.60 -29.82
CA THR A 384 -2.03 -3.85 -28.92
C THR A 384 -2.13 -2.74 -27.86
N ARG A 385 -3.31 -2.59 -27.24
CA ARG A 385 -3.52 -1.63 -26.14
C ARG A 385 -2.62 -1.93 -24.94
N ALA A 386 -2.25 -3.18 -24.75
CA ALA A 386 -1.34 -3.66 -23.71
C ALA A 386 0.08 -3.13 -23.90
N LEU A 387 0.61 -3.30 -25.12
CA LEU A 387 1.95 -2.88 -25.46
C LEU A 387 2.06 -1.35 -25.45
N ASP A 388 1.01 -0.63 -25.85
CA ASP A 388 0.94 0.83 -25.68
C ASP A 388 1.20 1.22 -24.22
N LEU A 389 0.54 0.57 -23.25
CA LEU A 389 0.66 0.90 -21.82
C LEU A 389 2.01 0.49 -21.21
N LEU A 390 2.67 -0.54 -21.74
CA LEU A 390 3.94 -1.04 -21.20
C LEU A 390 5.18 -0.49 -21.91
N LEU A 391 5.01 0.22 -23.04
CA LEU A 391 6.11 0.71 -23.87
C LEU A 391 7.14 1.53 -23.09
N LEU A 392 6.68 2.56 -22.38
CA LEU A 392 7.54 3.42 -21.59
C LEU A 392 8.13 2.68 -20.37
N PRO A 393 7.32 2.01 -19.51
CA PRO A 393 7.85 1.20 -18.41
C PRO A 393 8.96 0.23 -18.82
N MET A 394 8.76 -0.53 -19.91
CA MET A 394 9.72 -1.54 -20.36
C MET A 394 11.04 -0.94 -20.82
N ASN A 395 10.98 0.14 -21.62
CA ASN A 395 12.17 0.82 -22.10
C ASN A 395 12.91 1.55 -20.97
N TYR A 396 12.19 2.06 -19.96
CA TYR A 396 12.82 2.57 -18.75
C TYR A 396 13.58 1.48 -18.02
N CYS A 397 13.02 0.28 -17.88
CA CYS A 397 13.72 -0.83 -17.25
C CYS A 397 15.03 -1.17 -17.96
N LEU A 398 15.07 -1.22 -19.29
CA LEU A 398 16.34 -1.44 -20.00
C LEU A 398 17.36 -0.32 -19.71
N LEU A 399 16.93 0.93 -19.83
CA LEU A 399 17.79 2.10 -19.68
C LEU A 399 18.34 2.19 -18.26
N GLY A 400 17.51 1.90 -17.26
CA GLY A 400 17.95 1.83 -15.89
C GLY A 400 19.05 0.79 -15.71
N ILE A 401 18.85 -0.47 -16.15
CA ILE A 401 19.80 -1.57 -15.86
C ILE A 401 21.11 -1.29 -16.58
N PHE A 402 21.03 -0.73 -17.79
CA PHE A 402 22.20 -0.27 -18.51
C PHE A 402 22.99 0.79 -17.73
N ILE A 403 22.30 1.77 -17.13
CA ILE A 403 22.94 2.81 -16.33
C ILE A 403 23.54 2.22 -15.05
N GLU A 404 22.86 1.28 -14.39
CA GLU A 404 23.37 0.57 -13.21
C GLU A 404 24.64 -0.22 -13.56
N GLU A 405 24.68 -0.95 -14.68
CA GLU A 405 25.87 -1.72 -15.05
C GLU A 405 27.05 -0.82 -15.47
N LYS A 406 26.79 0.27 -16.20
CA LYS A 406 27.84 1.22 -16.64
C LYS A 406 28.28 2.18 -15.55
N SER A 407 27.44 2.39 -14.55
CA SER A 407 27.71 3.23 -13.41
C SER A 407 27.08 2.59 -12.18
N PRO A 408 27.74 1.60 -11.55
CA PRO A 408 27.19 0.85 -10.41
C PRO A 408 26.92 1.73 -9.18
N PHE A 409 27.44 2.96 -9.18
CA PHE A 409 27.15 3.97 -8.19
C PHE A 409 25.78 4.65 -8.40
N ILE A 410 25.22 4.59 -9.61
CA ILE A 410 23.88 5.11 -9.95
C ILE A 410 22.87 4.00 -9.69
N ASN A 411 22.00 4.22 -8.72
CA ASN A 411 20.92 3.29 -8.48
C ASN A 411 19.88 3.36 -9.63
N TYR A 412 19.75 2.23 -10.31
CA TYR A 412 18.78 1.87 -11.35
C TYR A 412 17.43 2.62 -11.29
N TYR A 413 16.80 2.64 -10.11
CA TYR A 413 15.46 3.18 -9.93
C TYR A 413 15.41 4.70 -10.11
N TYR A 414 16.47 5.43 -9.77
CA TYR A 414 16.52 6.89 -9.93
C TYR A 414 16.56 7.31 -11.39
N SER A 415 17.35 6.59 -12.20
CA SER A 415 17.43 6.82 -13.64
C SER A 415 16.05 6.68 -14.29
N ILE A 416 15.31 5.64 -13.92
CA ILE A 416 13.97 5.39 -14.44
C ILE A 416 12.97 6.46 -14.05
N ILE A 417 12.91 6.80 -12.75
CA ILE A 417 12.00 7.83 -12.25
C ILE A 417 12.30 9.17 -12.93
N THR A 418 13.58 9.49 -13.11
CA THR A 418 14.01 10.72 -13.78
C THR A 418 13.53 10.79 -15.21
N ILE A 419 13.76 9.72 -15.98
CA ILE A 419 13.34 9.65 -17.37
C ILE A 419 11.81 9.69 -17.48
N ALA A 420 11.10 8.95 -16.63
CA ALA A 420 9.63 8.94 -16.61
C ALA A 420 9.04 10.32 -16.31
N LEU A 421 9.67 11.08 -15.40
CA LEU A 421 9.24 12.44 -15.07
C LEU A 421 9.56 13.43 -16.21
N ILE A 422 10.71 13.30 -16.87
CA ILE A 422 11.06 14.10 -18.06
C ILE A 422 10.05 13.85 -19.18
N VAL A 423 9.69 12.58 -19.41
CA VAL A 423 8.69 12.21 -20.41
C VAL A 423 7.31 12.74 -20.03
N GLU A 424 6.90 12.63 -18.77
CA GLU A 424 5.63 13.22 -18.30
C GLU A 424 5.63 14.75 -18.50
N ALA A 425 6.72 15.44 -18.14
CA ALA A 425 6.85 16.88 -18.32
C ALA A 425 6.81 17.28 -19.81
N TYR A 426 7.48 16.53 -20.68
CA TYR A 426 7.48 16.74 -22.13
C TYR A 426 6.09 16.53 -22.74
N PHE A 427 5.40 15.45 -22.41
CA PHE A 427 4.04 15.21 -22.91
C PHE A 427 3.05 16.21 -22.34
N TYR A 428 3.21 16.60 -21.09
CA TYR A 428 2.39 17.62 -20.46
C TYR A 428 2.56 18.99 -21.14
N PHE A 429 3.73 19.31 -21.68
CA PHE A 429 3.97 20.48 -22.54
C PHE A 429 3.18 20.41 -23.86
N LEU A 430 3.12 19.22 -24.48
CA LEU A 430 2.32 18.99 -25.70
C LEU A 430 0.80 18.98 -25.44
N TYR A 431 0.37 18.79 -24.18
CA TYR A 431 -1.02 18.58 -23.77
C TYR A 431 -1.89 19.84 -23.72
N ASP A 432 -1.35 21.02 -24.00
CA ASP A 432 -2.14 22.27 -24.04
C ASP A 432 -3.18 22.29 -25.18
N LYS A 433 -3.17 21.27 -26.05
CA LYS A 433 -4.17 21.00 -27.08
C LYS A 433 -4.77 19.60 -26.90
N LYS A 434 -5.54 19.42 -25.82
CA LYS A 434 -6.23 18.16 -25.46
C LYS A 434 -7.04 17.51 -26.60
N GLU A 435 -7.48 18.29 -27.59
CA GLU A 435 -8.31 17.81 -28.71
C GLU A 435 -7.56 16.96 -29.74
N PHE A 436 -6.22 16.93 -29.75
CA PHE A 436 -5.45 16.29 -30.83
C PHE A 436 -4.66 15.03 -30.44
N LEU A 437 -4.69 14.58 -29.18
CA LEU A 437 -3.98 13.34 -28.81
C LEU A 437 -4.75 12.10 -29.26
N SER A 438 -4.11 11.28 -30.09
CA SER A 438 -4.65 9.97 -30.47
C SER A 438 -4.85 9.08 -29.24
N ASP A 439 -5.86 8.22 -29.26
CA ASP A 439 -6.13 7.30 -28.13
C ASP A 439 -4.96 6.35 -27.84
N LYS A 440 -4.09 6.12 -28.84
CA LYS A 440 -2.83 5.38 -28.69
C LYS A 440 -1.85 6.10 -27.75
N LEU A 441 -1.60 7.40 -27.99
CA LEU A 441 -0.73 8.20 -27.15
C LEU A 441 -1.26 8.34 -25.72
N LYS A 442 -2.59 8.49 -25.55
CA LYS A 442 -3.21 8.52 -24.21
C LYS A 442 -2.90 7.25 -23.41
N ARG A 443 -2.91 6.07 -24.03
CA ARG A 443 -2.58 4.80 -23.37
C ARG A 443 -1.11 4.70 -22.98
N ILE A 444 -0.21 5.13 -23.85
CA ILE A 444 1.23 5.18 -23.56
C ILE A 444 1.50 6.06 -22.34
N LEU A 445 0.81 7.19 -22.23
CA LEU A 445 0.88 8.10 -21.10
C LEU A 445 0.30 7.53 -19.81
N ILE A 446 -0.80 6.79 -19.88
CA ILE A 446 -1.31 6.04 -18.72
C ILE A 446 -0.26 5.01 -18.24
N GLY A 447 0.51 4.44 -19.16
CA GLY A 447 1.66 3.59 -18.86
C GLY A 447 2.78 4.31 -18.11
N ASN A 448 3.16 5.51 -18.59
CA ASN A 448 4.12 6.37 -17.92
C ASN A 448 3.68 6.74 -16.50
N GLU A 449 2.42 7.12 -16.35
CA GLU A 449 1.79 7.40 -15.06
C GLU A 449 1.88 6.19 -14.11
N ALA A 450 1.60 4.99 -14.61
CA ALA A 450 1.72 3.76 -13.82
C ALA A 450 3.16 3.50 -13.38
N ALA A 451 4.15 3.72 -14.26
CA ALA A 451 5.56 3.65 -13.91
C ALA A 451 5.92 4.65 -12.80
N LEU A 452 5.47 5.91 -12.92
CA LEU A 452 5.69 6.95 -11.91
C LEU A 452 5.06 6.63 -10.55
N ILE A 453 3.96 5.86 -10.51
CA ILE A 453 3.39 5.39 -9.25
C ILE A 453 4.17 4.19 -8.69
N LEU A 454 4.39 3.17 -9.53
CA LEU A 454 4.81 1.84 -9.11
C LEU A 454 6.32 1.71 -8.87
N LEU A 455 7.15 2.43 -9.62
CA LEU A 455 8.62 2.36 -9.47
C LEU A 455 9.11 3.01 -8.18
N PRO A 456 8.56 4.14 -7.70
CA PRO A 456 8.85 4.62 -6.35
C PRO A 456 8.41 3.62 -5.27
N LEU A 457 7.35 2.83 -5.48
CA LEU A 457 6.92 1.75 -4.59
C LEU A 457 7.90 0.57 -4.57
N SER A 458 8.51 0.20 -5.70
CA SER A 458 9.56 -0.85 -5.74
C SER A 458 10.91 -0.35 -5.22
N TRP A 459 11.27 0.91 -5.50
CA TRP A 459 12.43 1.60 -4.93
C TRP A 459 12.43 1.61 -3.39
N LEU A 460 11.24 1.65 -2.80
CA LEU A 460 11.03 1.56 -1.36
C LEU A 460 11.18 0.14 -0.79
N SER A 461 11.31 -0.89 -1.62
CA SER A 461 11.48 -2.29 -1.19
C SER A 461 12.91 -2.79 -1.32
N THR A 462 13.63 -2.29 -2.32
CA THR A 462 15.05 -2.55 -2.45
C THR A 462 15.75 -1.74 -1.38
N GLY A 463 16.09 -2.43 -0.29
CA GLY A 463 17.21 -2.08 0.55
C GLY A 463 18.25 -1.36 -0.29
N ILE A 464 18.79 -0.27 0.23
CA ILE A 464 20.19 0.02 0.01
C ILE A 464 20.95 -1.19 0.61
N GLY A 465 20.93 -2.33 -0.08
CA GLY A 465 21.88 -3.40 0.07
C GLY A 465 23.12 -2.94 -0.66
N ILE A 466 23.80 -1.94 -0.11
CA ILE A 466 25.10 -1.52 -0.61
C ILE A 466 26.08 -2.60 -0.14
N PHE A 467 26.30 -3.57 -1.02
CA PHE A 467 27.51 -4.38 -1.04
C PHE A 467 28.65 -3.52 -1.63
N ILE A 468 29.14 -2.56 -0.86
CA ILE A 468 30.40 -1.87 -1.16
C ILE A 468 31.18 -1.82 0.16
N ASP A 469 32.35 -2.45 0.17
CA ASP A 469 33.23 -2.60 1.34
C ASP A 469 33.86 -1.28 1.82
N ASP A 470 33.57 -0.15 1.18
CA ASP A 470 34.29 1.11 1.38
C ASP A 470 33.36 2.29 1.74
N PHE A 471 33.24 2.55 3.04
CA PHE A 471 32.35 3.56 3.63
C PHE A 471 32.69 5.00 3.23
N GLU A 472 33.94 5.29 2.85
CA GLU A 472 34.42 6.67 2.65
C GLU A 472 34.07 7.23 1.26
N LEU A 473 34.15 6.40 0.22
CA LEU A 473 33.69 6.74 -1.13
C LEU A 473 32.16 6.93 -1.17
N MET A 474 31.42 6.19 -0.33
CA MET A 474 29.96 6.20 -0.27
C MET A 474 29.40 7.58 0.14
N PHE A 475 29.98 8.25 1.14
CA PHE A 475 29.53 9.59 1.54
C PHE A 475 29.71 10.63 0.43
N LYS A 476 30.74 10.49 -0.40
CA LYS A 476 31.07 11.44 -1.47
C LYS A 476 30.05 11.40 -2.61
N TYR A 477 29.67 10.21 -3.10
CA TYR A 477 28.75 10.07 -4.24
C TYR A 477 27.27 10.18 -3.87
N VAL A 478 26.90 9.73 -2.67
CA VAL A 478 25.53 9.85 -2.14
C VAL A 478 25.08 11.32 -2.07
N GLN A 479 26.00 12.26 -1.87
CA GLN A 479 25.70 13.70 -1.86
C GLN A 479 25.31 14.23 -3.25
N TYR A 480 25.96 13.76 -4.32
CA TYR A 480 25.66 14.22 -5.68
C TYR A 480 24.32 13.72 -6.19
N TYR A 481 23.99 12.45 -5.97
CA TYR A 481 22.67 11.90 -6.36
C TYR A 481 21.53 12.64 -5.69
N ARG A 482 21.67 12.96 -4.39
CA ARG A 482 20.68 13.75 -3.65
C ARG A 482 20.44 15.12 -4.27
N ILE A 483 21.50 15.82 -4.68
CA ILE A 483 21.37 17.16 -5.29
C ILE A 483 20.61 17.06 -6.61
N VAL A 484 20.94 16.08 -7.45
CA VAL A 484 20.25 15.85 -8.73
C VAL A 484 18.78 15.54 -8.51
N ASP A 485 18.46 14.65 -7.58
CA ASP A 485 17.08 14.27 -7.30
C ASP A 485 16.27 15.42 -6.71
N ILE A 486 16.85 16.19 -5.77
CA ILE A 486 16.20 17.37 -5.18
C ILE A 486 15.92 18.41 -6.25
N VAL A 487 16.89 18.69 -7.13
CA VAL A 487 16.70 19.64 -8.23
C VAL A 487 15.58 19.16 -9.15
N LEU A 488 15.56 17.86 -9.47
CA LEU A 488 14.56 17.27 -10.33
C LEU A 488 13.15 17.34 -9.72
N THR A 489 12.97 16.87 -8.48
CA THR A 489 11.66 16.91 -7.79
C THR A 489 11.17 18.34 -7.61
N VAL A 490 12.07 19.29 -7.33
CA VAL A 490 11.75 20.73 -7.28
C VAL A 490 11.21 21.21 -8.62
N LEU A 491 11.93 20.96 -9.71
CA LEU A 491 11.55 21.41 -11.05
C LEU A 491 10.20 20.84 -11.47
N ILE A 492 9.98 19.54 -11.27
CA ILE A 492 8.74 18.89 -11.68
C ILE A 492 7.57 19.29 -10.80
N GLY A 493 7.75 19.38 -9.48
CA GLY A 493 6.67 19.82 -8.60
C GLY A 493 6.30 21.28 -8.83
N ALA A 494 7.27 22.16 -9.04
CA ALA A 494 7.00 23.52 -9.49
C ALA A 494 6.21 23.52 -10.80
N PHE A 495 6.65 22.75 -11.80
CA PHE A 495 5.96 22.62 -13.09
C PHE A 495 4.52 22.13 -12.96
N VAL A 496 4.27 21.08 -12.18
CA VAL A 496 2.93 20.55 -11.90
C VAL A 496 2.07 21.62 -11.22
N ILE A 497 2.60 22.31 -10.22
CA ILE A 497 1.89 23.37 -9.50
C ILE A 497 1.49 24.51 -10.45
N PHE A 498 2.45 25.00 -11.25
CA PHE A 498 2.21 26.11 -12.19
C PHE A 498 1.12 25.82 -13.21
N LYS A 499 0.96 24.58 -13.66
CA LYS A 499 -0.07 24.27 -14.66
C LYS A 499 -1.37 23.71 -14.11
N THR A 500 -1.34 23.03 -12.96
CA THR A 500 -2.57 22.50 -12.35
C THR A 500 -3.40 23.58 -11.68
N ILE A 501 -2.76 24.67 -11.24
CA ILE A 501 -3.41 25.73 -10.48
C ILE A 501 -3.44 26.98 -11.32
N LYS A 502 -4.64 27.51 -11.60
CA LYS A 502 -4.78 28.75 -12.39
C LYS A 502 -4.47 30.02 -11.60
N ASN A 503 -4.62 29.98 -10.28
CA ASN A 503 -4.42 31.15 -9.42
C ASN A 503 -2.93 31.40 -9.18
N GLN A 504 -2.38 32.48 -9.74
CA GLN A 504 -0.95 32.84 -9.65
C GLN A 504 -0.43 32.96 -8.22
N LYS A 505 -1.19 33.57 -7.30
CA LYS A 505 -0.77 33.68 -5.89
C LYS A 505 -0.65 32.30 -5.24
N LEU A 506 -1.55 31.38 -5.60
CA LEU A 506 -1.58 30.01 -5.09
C LEU A 506 -0.45 29.16 -5.67
N GLN A 507 -0.11 29.35 -6.96
CA GLN A 507 1.05 28.72 -7.59
C GLN A 507 2.34 29.06 -6.83
N VAL A 508 2.57 30.36 -6.58
CA VAL A 508 3.76 30.83 -5.88
C VAL A 508 3.82 30.28 -4.46
N ALA A 509 2.71 30.32 -3.72
CA ALA A 509 2.65 29.78 -2.36
C ALA A 509 2.96 28.27 -2.31
N LEU A 510 2.41 27.49 -3.23
CA LEU A 510 2.66 26.06 -3.31
C LEU A 510 4.06 25.73 -3.83
N CYS A 511 4.64 26.53 -4.72
CA CYS A 511 6.02 26.37 -5.17
C CYS A 511 7.02 26.67 -4.05
N ILE A 512 6.80 27.72 -3.26
CA ILE A 512 7.63 28.02 -2.07
C ILE A 512 7.52 26.89 -1.06
N PHE A 513 6.31 26.39 -0.81
CA PHE A 513 6.10 25.21 0.03
C PHE A 513 6.82 23.97 -0.51
N TRP A 514 6.73 23.74 -1.82
CA TRP A 514 7.38 22.63 -2.50
C TRP A 514 8.90 22.71 -2.39
N LEU A 515 9.47 23.89 -2.60
CA LEU A 515 10.88 24.18 -2.37
C LEU A 515 11.28 23.91 -0.92
N GLY A 516 10.47 24.35 0.05
CA GLY A 516 10.70 24.10 1.47
C GLY A 516 10.72 22.60 1.79
N LEU A 517 9.73 21.84 1.33
CA LEU A 517 9.71 20.38 1.51
C LEU A 517 10.98 19.71 0.97
N ASN A 518 11.41 20.11 -0.24
CA ASN A 518 12.62 19.58 -0.87
C ASN A 518 13.92 20.04 -0.18
N TYR A 519 13.96 21.25 0.38
CA TYR A 519 15.11 21.75 1.14
C TYR A 519 15.31 20.95 2.43
N PHE A 520 14.21 20.66 3.15
CA PHE A 520 14.25 19.84 4.37
C PHE A 520 14.28 18.33 4.08
N ALA A 521 14.35 17.94 2.80
CA ALA A 521 14.53 16.56 2.37
C ALA A 521 15.94 16.08 2.67
N TYR A 522 16.14 15.47 3.83
CA TYR A 522 17.23 14.53 3.97
C TYR A 522 17.00 13.35 3.00
N SER A 523 18.06 12.74 2.48
CA SER A 523 18.03 11.77 1.36
C SER A 523 16.99 10.65 1.40
N GLN A 524 16.54 10.24 2.57
CA GLN A 524 15.59 9.14 2.75
C GLN A 524 14.14 9.64 2.93
N ILE A 525 13.90 10.96 3.04
CA ILE A 525 12.59 11.64 2.99
C ILE A 525 12.21 12.01 1.55
N LEU A 526 13.18 12.00 0.62
CA LEU A 526 12.94 12.25 -0.81
C LEU A 526 11.83 11.34 -1.37
N SER A 527 11.73 10.11 -0.87
CA SER A 527 10.65 9.18 -1.20
C SER A 527 9.28 9.63 -0.72
N LEU A 528 9.22 10.22 0.47
CA LEU A 528 8.02 10.81 1.03
C LEU A 528 7.57 12.00 0.19
N ILE A 529 8.53 12.78 -0.31
CA ILE A 529 8.29 13.94 -1.15
C ILE A 529 7.85 13.53 -2.55
N ILE A 530 8.48 12.53 -3.16
CA ILE A 530 8.03 11.96 -4.44
C ILE A 530 6.61 11.41 -4.31
N VAL A 531 6.32 10.71 -3.22
CA VAL A 531 4.97 10.22 -2.97
C VAL A 531 4.00 11.39 -2.75
N MET A 532 4.38 12.44 -2.02
CA MET A 532 3.60 13.69 -1.90
C MET A 532 3.39 14.41 -3.23
N LEU A 533 4.38 14.39 -4.14
CA LEU A 533 4.28 14.91 -5.50
C LEU A 533 3.23 14.13 -6.31
N ILE A 534 3.31 12.80 -6.26
CA ILE A 534 2.36 11.90 -6.91
C ILE A 534 0.95 12.13 -6.35
N MET A 535 0.80 12.31 -5.03
CA MET A 535 -0.51 12.62 -4.44
C MET A 535 -1.05 13.97 -4.94
N LEU A 536 -0.19 14.98 -5.09
CA LEU A 536 -0.57 16.30 -5.60
C LEU A 536 -0.99 16.22 -7.08
N ILE A 537 -0.25 15.48 -7.90
CA ILE A 537 -0.59 15.18 -9.30
C ILE A 537 -1.93 14.45 -9.39
N TYR A 538 -2.19 13.47 -8.53
CA TYR A 538 -3.44 12.71 -8.60
C TYR A 538 -4.64 13.42 -7.99
N ALA A 539 -4.42 14.22 -6.94
CA ALA A 539 -5.43 15.13 -6.43
C ALA A 539 -5.83 16.15 -7.50
N SER A 540 -4.88 16.57 -8.36
CA SER A 540 -5.14 17.49 -9.47
C SER A 540 -5.89 16.85 -10.64
N LYS A 541 -5.51 15.63 -11.02
CA LYS A 541 -6.21 14.82 -12.05
C LYS A 541 -7.60 14.31 -11.58
N ASN A 542 -8.03 14.63 -10.36
CA ASN A 542 -9.28 14.16 -9.72
C ASN A 542 -9.49 12.63 -9.78
N SER A 543 -8.40 11.87 -9.89
CA SER A 543 -8.43 10.42 -9.99
C SER A 543 -8.85 9.80 -8.66
N LYS A 544 -9.82 8.88 -8.69
CA LYS A 544 -10.28 8.16 -7.49
C LYS A 544 -9.22 7.19 -6.96
N TRP A 545 -8.45 6.58 -7.86
CA TRP A 545 -7.43 5.58 -7.53
C TRP A 545 -6.11 6.19 -7.11
N GLY A 546 -5.76 7.32 -7.72
CA GLY A 546 -4.50 8.00 -7.43
C GLY A 546 -4.36 8.35 -5.94
N MET A 547 -5.43 8.80 -5.27
CA MET A 547 -5.38 9.12 -3.85
C MET A 547 -5.22 7.88 -2.95
N LEU A 548 -5.89 6.77 -3.27
CA LEU A 548 -5.76 5.52 -2.52
C LEU A 548 -4.33 4.95 -2.65
N ILE A 549 -3.84 4.82 -3.88
CA ILE A 549 -2.52 4.25 -4.16
C ILE A 549 -1.43 5.12 -3.56
N SER A 550 -1.55 6.44 -3.72
CA SER A 550 -0.65 7.41 -3.11
C SER A 550 -0.62 7.34 -1.58
N THR A 551 -1.78 7.15 -0.94
CA THR A 551 -1.85 7.00 0.53
C THR A 551 -1.17 5.70 0.97
N LEU A 552 -1.40 4.59 0.26
CA LEU A 552 -0.73 3.31 0.52
C LEU A 552 0.78 3.43 0.32
N ALA A 553 1.22 4.09 -0.75
CA ALA A 553 2.63 4.39 -0.98
C ALA A 553 3.20 5.21 0.17
N ALA A 554 2.49 6.22 0.67
CA ALA A 554 2.97 7.05 1.77
C ALA A 554 3.13 6.25 3.08
N CYS A 555 2.16 5.38 3.39
CA CYS A 555 2.26 4.47 4.53
C CYS A 555 3.48 3.55 4.39
N TYR A 556 3.71 3.00 3.19
CA TYR A 556 4.86 2.15 2.92
C TYR A 556 6.19 2.89 3.04
N VAL A 557 6.28 4.12 2.49
CA VAL A 557 7.46 5.00 2.64
C VAL A 557 7.78 5.19 4.11
N VAL A 558 6.79 5.57 4.91
CA VAL A 558 6.99 5.86 6.34
C VAL A 558 7.46 4.59 7.05
N PHE A 559 6.83 3.45 6.78
CA PHE A 559 7.25 2.15 7.33
C PHE A 559 8.71 1.86 6.98
N TYR A 560 9.08 1.89 5.70
CA TYR A 560 10.43 1.60 5.25
C TYR A 560 11.44 2.58 5.84
N TYR A 561 11.15 3.88 5.82
CA TYR A 561 11.98 4.93 6.43
C TYR A 561 12.34 4.59 7.88
N TYR A 562 11.40 4.09 8.67
CA TYR A 562 11.67 3.71 10.05
C TYR A 562 12.54 2.46 10.19
N PHE A 563 12.24 1.41 9.44
CA PHE A 563 12.82 0.09 9.70
C PHE A 563 14.12 -0.20 8.95
N THR A 564 14.39 0.46 7.81
CA THR A 564 15.52 0.07 6.94
C THR A 564 16.61 1.12 6.83
N THR A 565 16.35 2.37 7.21
CA THR A 565 17.34 3.45 7.01
C THR A 565 18.37 3.52 8.15
N TYR A 566 19.66 3.53 7.79
CA TYR A 566 20.80 3.72 8.70
C TYR A 566 20.95 5.18 9.18
N LYS A 567 19.93 5.69 9.86
CA LYS A 567 19.97 6.99 10.54
C LYS A 567 19.57 6.85 11.98
N SER A 568 20.06 7.77 12.80
CA SER A 568 19.61 7.89 14.17
C SER A 568 18.10 8.10 14.21
N LEU A 569 17.43 7.53 15.21
CA LEU A 569 16.00 7.75 15.40
C LEU A 569 15.68 9.24 15.62
N LEU A 570 16.64 10.04 16.11
CA LEU A 570 16.55 11.49 16.21
C LEU A 570 16.41 12.16 14.86
N ASP A 571 17.30 11.86 13.91
CA ASP A 571 17.25 12.45 12.58
C ASP A 571 15.93 12.11 11.89
N LYS A 572 15.46 10.86 12.08
CA LYS A 572 14.16 10.39 11.61
C LYS A 572 13.00 11.17 12.21
N SER A 573 13.08 11.47 13.50
CA SER A 573 12.05 12.20 14.22
C SER A 573 11.95 13.67 13.83
N ILE A 574 13.10 14.34 13.66
CA ILE A 574 13.19 15.75 13.28
C ILE A 574 12.65 15.93 11.86
N ALA A 575 13.11 15.07 10.95
CA ALA A 575 12.63 14.97 9.58
C ALA A 575 11.11 14.94 9.46
N LEU A 576 10.46 14.03 10.16
CA LEU A 576 9.00 13.87 10.13
C LEU A 576 8.29 15.02 10.82
N SER A 577 8.82 15.52 11.95
CA SER A 577 8.25 16.67 12.64
C SER A 577 8.26 17.93 11.77
N ILE A 578 9.37 18.20 11.07
CA ILE A 578 9.48 19.32 10.12
C ILE A 578 8.52 19.11 8.94
N SER A 579 8.48 17.91 8.37
CA SER A 579 7.57 17.58 7.26
C SER A 579 6.10 17.78 7.65
N GLY A 580 5.73 17.37 8.87
CA GLY A 580 4.41 17.61 9.44
C GLY A 580 4.11 19.10 9.64
N GLY A 581 5.08 19.87 10.14
CA GLY A 581 4.99 21.32 10.31
C GLY A 581 4.79 22.06 8.99
N LEU A 582 5.59 21.73 7.98
CA LEU A 582 5.45 22.29 6.65
C LEU A 582 4.06 21.99 6.08
N LEU A 583 3.58 20.75 6.18
CA LEU A 583 2.24 20.36 5.73
C LEU A 583 1.14 21.16 6.44
N LEU A 584 1.28 21.40 7.75
CA LEU A 584 0.34 22.21 8.51
C LEU A 584 0.37 23.68 8.05
N VAL A 585 1.56 24.25 7.83
CA VAL A 585 1.70 25.62 7.29
C VAL A 585 1.05 25.72 5.92
N ALA A 586 1.30 24.76 5.02
CA ALA A 586 0.64 24.72 3.72
C ALA A 586 -0.87 24.66 3.86
N TYR A 587 -1.39 23.81 4.75
CA TYR A 587 -2.82 23.76 5.04
C TYR A 587 -3.38 25.12 5.50
N LEU A 588 -2.68 25.81 6.41
CA LEU A 588 -3.10 27.11 6.92
C LEU A 588 -3.07 28.19 5.83
N VAL A 589 -2.01 28.23 5.02
CA VAL A 589 -1.90 29.12 3.86
C VAL A 589 -3.05 28.88 2.88
N LEU A 590 -3.35 27.61 2.55
CA LEU A 590 -4.48 27.26 1.69
C LEU A 590 -5.83 27.67 2.30
N LYS A 591 -5.99 27.51 3.61
CA LYS A 591 -7.26 27.78 4.31
C LYS A 591 -7.53 29.27 4.48
N TYR A 592 -6.52 30.06 4.85
CA TYR A 592 -6.70 31.48 5.21
C TYR A 592 -6.27 32.43 4.09
N GLY A 593 -5.21 32.10 3.35
CA GLY A 593 -4.68 32.94 2.26
C GLY A 593 -5.51 32.90 0.97
N PHE A 594 -6.36 31.87 0.78
CA PHE A 594 -7.12 31.65 -0.45
C PHE A 594 -8.63 31.44 -0.20
N LYS A 595 -9.15 32.12 0.82
CA LYS A 595 -10.58 32.09 1.17
C LYS A 595 -11.41 32.65 0.00
N GLY A 596 -12.27 31.83 -0.61
CA GLY A 596 -13.13 32.22 -1.75
C GLY A 596 -12.67 31.73 -3.13
N VAL A 597 -11.52 31.04 -3.25
CA VAL A 597 -11.08 30.41 -4.53
C VAL A 597 -11.81 29.09 -4.81
N GLU A 598 -12.60 28.60 -3.85
CA GLU A 598 -13.36 27.34 -3.95
C GLU A 598 -14.42 27.33 -5.07
N THR A 599 -14.82 28.50 -5.57
CA THR A 599 -15.88 28.67 -6.58
C THR A 599 -15.37 28.78 -8.02
N ASN A 600 -14.05 28.93 -8.24
CA ASN A 600 -13.50 29.07 -9.59
C ASN A 600 -12.73 27.79 -9.96
N GLU A 601 -13.38 26.95 -10.75
CA GLU A 601 -12.88 25.68 -11.30
C GLU A 601 -11.52 25.73 -12.02
#